data_AF-A0AAN7YX05-F1
#
_entry.id   AF-A0AAN7YX05-F1
#
_cell.length_a   1.000
_cell.length_b   1.000
_cell.length_c   1.000
_cell.angle_alpha   90.00
_cell.angle_beta   90.00
_cell.angle_gamma   90.00
#
_symmetry.space_group_name_H-M   'P 1'
#
loop_
_entity.id
_entity.type
_entity.pdbx_description
1 polymer ?
#
loop_
_entity_poly.entity_id
_entity_poly.type
_entity_poly.pdbx_seq_one_letter_code
_entity_poly.pdbx_strand_id
1 'polypeptide(L)'
;MPPIEEEEKRRALLIEDQENDRIWGRGEHGVGKIRWAACTNLVLRRTAVFLLPSFAHNRFSPARDRRNETNSNGSGAKTLSPTAYLDGMRGLAAFFVFFCHYFYTAFFIAEGYGWLPRPPPDSDEPPPTVSTYTSLWRLPFVRLLYSGPSMVCVFFVISGYALSLRPLQLARKRNSEAFARTTSSLVFRRFFRLYLPPIISTLGVALLLRWGAYESTREFIQDRTFTRNVIEYHPKRLGSLPAQLRHWGHEMWAFVHIWSWENHAGSTQYDVHLWTIPLEFRCSMVLFLVLVGTARLRDNVRLVVVGLLSWFVLRNDRWEMLLFFAGMAIADLDLRRNAHEGHGANSGASQPTLQLPLEEKMNLTPSPIYHRSNMDSFWTLVSIFALYLLSCPDAGPWDVPGWKFSARSSRPGSARSIVSGK
;
A
#
# COMPACT_ATOMS: atom_id res chain seq x y z
N MET A 1 77.32 -12.29 -48.93
CA MET A 1 76.21 -13.19 -49.34
C MET A 1 76.06 -14.24 -48.27
N PRO A 2 74.86 -14.43 -47.72
CA PRO A 2 74.52 -13.84 -46.43
C PRO A 2 74.20 -14.95 -45.39
N PRO A 3 73.55 -14.61 -44.26
CA PRO A 3 72.31 -15.33 -44.09
C PRO A 3 71.17 -14.32 -44.18
N ILE A 4 70.47 -14.42 -45.31
CA ILE A 4 69.15 -13.83 -45.59
C ILE A 4 68.19 -14.05 -44.41
N GLU A 5 68.45 -15.07 -43.60
CA GLU A 5 67.71 -15.42 -42.39
C GLU A 5 67.68 -14.33 -41.30
N GLU A 6 68.75 -13.54 -41.11
CA GLU A 6 68.77 -12.49 -40.07
C GLU A 6 68.01 -11.22 -40.49
N GLU A 7 68.02 -10.91 -41.78
CA GLU A 7 67.25 -9.79 -42.32
C GLU A 7 65.75 -10.11 -42.38
N GLU A 8 65.39 -11.37 -42.69
CA GLU A 8 64.02 -11.85 -42.61
C GLU A 8 63.51 -11.89 -41.16
N LYS A 9 64.32 -12.35 -40.20
CA LYS A 9 63.95 -12.33 -38.77
C LYS A 9 63.77 -10.91 -38.24
N ARG A 10 64.62 -9.96 -38.63
CA ARG A 10 64.43 -8.54 -38.28
C ARG A 10 63.18 -7.94 -38.91
N ARG A 11 62.85 -8.28 -40.16
CA ARG A 11 61.62 -7.82 -40.81
C ARG A 11 60.37 -8.44 -40.18
N ALA A 12 60.42 -9.72 -39.80
CA ALA A 12 59.33 -10.40 -39.09
C ALA A 12 59.09 -9.78 -37.71
N LEU A 13 60.15 -9.51 -36.94
CA LEU A 13 60.05 -8.84 -35.63
C LEU A 13 59.49 -7.41 -35.73
N LEU A 14 59.87 -6.65 -36.77
CA LEU A 14 59.33 -5.30 -36.99
C LEU A 14 57.85 -5.30 -37.41
N ILE A 15 57.41 -6.35 -38.11
CA ILE A 15 55.99 -6.52 -38.49
C ILE A 15 55.18 -6.93 -37.26
N GLU A 16 55.70 -7.83 -36.42
CA GLU A 16 55.04 -8.28 -35.19
C GLU A 16 54.92 -7.15 -34.15
N ASP A 17 55.94 -6.29 -34.01
CA ASP A 17 55.91 -5.13 -33.11
C ASP A 17 54.93 -4.04 -33.60
N GLN A 18 54.88 -3.80 -34.92
CA GLN A 18 53.86 -2.90 -35.51
C GLN A 18 52.43 -3.46 -35.42
N GLU A 19 52.26 -4.78 -35.44
CA GLU A 19 50.96 -5.42 -35.29
C GLU A 19 50.52 -5.43 -33.81
N ASN A 20 51.43 -5.65 -32.87
CA ASN A 20 51.18 -5.52 -31.43
C ASN A 20 50.80 -4.07 -31.06
N ASP A 21 51.53 -3.06 -31.54
CA ASP A 21 51.18 -1.65 -31.30
C ASP A 21 49.83 -1.25 -31.92
N ARG A 22 49.42 -1.88 -33.04
CA ARG A 22 48.09 -1.68 -33.63
C ARG A 22 46.97 -2.40 -32.87
N ILE A 23 47.26 -3.54 -32.23
CA ILE A 23 46.31 -4.32 -31.44
C ILE A 23 46.12 -3.68 -30.06
N TRP A 24 47.19 -3.25 -29.39
CA TRP A 24 47.15 -2.60 -28.07
C TRP A 24 46.80 -1.10 -28.15
N GLY A 25 47.26 -0.36 -29.16
CA GLY A 25 46.92 1.06 -29.36
C GLY A 25 45.45 1.32 -29.75
N ARG A 26 44.77 0.31 -30.31
CA ARG A 26 43.33 0.39 -30.64
C ARG A 26 42.43 0.06 -29.43
N GLY A 27 42.97 -0.58 -28.39
CA GLY A 27 42.26 -0.96 -27.16
C GLY A 27 42.20 0.14 -26.10
N GLU A 28 43.22 1.00 -26.00
CA GLU A 28 43.35 1.92 -24.86
C GLU A 28 42.68 3.30 -25.05
N HIS A 29 42.50 3.76 -26.30
CA HIS A 29 41.83 5.05 -26.56
C HIS A 29 40.29 4.96 -26.74
N GLY A 30 39.72 3.75 -26.78
CA GLY A 30 38.29 3.52 -27.05
C GLY A 30 37.42 3.13 -25.85
N VAL A 31 38.00 2.75 -24.70
CA VAL A 31 37.26 2.01 -23.66
C VAL A 31 37.18 2.73 -22.30
N GLY A 32 37.90 3.84 -22.08
CA GLY A 32 38.02 4.43 -20.75
C GLY A 32 37.08 5.58 -20.34
N LYS A 33 36.48 6.35 -21.27
CA LYS A 33 35.85 7.64 -20.89
C LYS A 33 34.43 7.94 -21.42
N ILE A 34 33.84 7.11 -22.29
CA ILE A 34 32.60 7.50 -23.00
C ILE A 34 31.30 6.80 -22.52
N ARG A 35 31.33 5.82 -21.61
CA ARG A 35 30.08 5.13 -21.18
C ARG A 35 29.63 5.36 -19.74
N TRP A 36 30.50 5.84 -18.85
CA TRP A 36 30.10 6.07 -17.45
C TRP A 36 29.23 7.31 -17.27
N ALA A 37 29.60 8.46 -17.85
CA ALA A 37 28.82 9.70 -17.75
C ALA A 37 27.45 9.62 -18.47
N ALA A 38 27.37 8.86 -19.58
CA ALA A 38 26.11 8.67 -20.30
C ALA A 38 25.17 7.70 -19.57
N CYS A 39 25.70 6.63 -18.97
CA CYS A 39 24.92 5.71 -18.14
C CYS A 39 24.45 6.38 -16.83
N THR A 40 25.30 7.16 -16.16
CA THR A 40 24.88 7.90 -14.96
C THR A 40 23.84 8.95 -15.30
N ASN A 41 24.00 9.73 -16.37
CA ASN A 41 22.98 10.70 -16.82
C ASN A 41 21.67 10.03 -17.24
N LEU A 42 21.73 8.85 -17.88
CA LEU A 42 20.53 8.10 -18.24
C LEU A 42 19.81 7.53 -17.01
N VAL A 43 20.57 7.01 -16.05
CA VAL A 43 20.02 6.51 -14.77
C VAL A 43 19.46 7.67 -13.95
N LEU A 44 20.19 8.76 -13.78
CA LEU A 44 19.71 9.98 -13.11
C LEU A 44 18.46 10.54 -13.77
N ARG A 45 18.43 10.60 -15.11
CA ARG A 45 17.25 11.05 -15.85
C ARG A 45 16.07 10.10 -15.70
N ARG A 46 16.29 8.78 -15.74
CA ARG A 46 15.23 7.79 -15.52
C ARG A 46 14.71 7.81 -14.08
N THR A 47 15.59 7.99 -13.10
CA THR A 47 15.22 8.18 -11.70
C THR A 47 14.47 9.50 -11.50
N ALA A 48 14.90 10.59 -12.13
CA ALA A 48 14.20 11.88 -12.08
C ALA A 48 12.80 11.79 -12.73
N VAL A 49 12.68 11.11 -13.88
CA VAL A 49 11.39 10.88 -14.55
C VAL A 49 10.50 9.89 -13.76
N PHE A 50 11.09 8.95 -13.03
CA PHE A 50 10.39 8.06 -12.10
C PHE A 50 9.88 8.79 -10.85
N LEU A 51 10.65 9.77 -10.35
CA LEU A 51 10.27 10.61 -9.22
C LEU A 51 9.27 11.72 -9.59
N LEU A 52 9.04 11.97 -10.88
CA LEU A 52 7.99 12.90 -11.32
C LEU A 52 6.61 12.33 -10.94
N PRO A 53 5.71 13.16 -10.37
CA PRO A 53 4.33 12.79 -10.18
C PRO A 53 3.71 12.28 -11.49
N SER A 54 2.85 11.27 -11.40
CA SER A 54 2.26 10.59 -12.57
C SER A 54 1.56 11.52 -13.55
N PHE A 55 1.01 12.64 -13.09
CA PHE A 55 0.39 13.67 -13.93
C PHE A 55 1.42 14.52 -14.73
N ALA A 56 2.64 14.69 -14.20
CA ALA A 56 3.73 15.38 -14.88
C ALA A 56 4.50 14.44 -15.81
N HIS A 57 4.49 13.14 -15.51
CA HIS A 57 5.19 12.10 -16.26
C HIS A 57 4.82 12.10 -17.76
N ASN A 58 3.53 12.25 -18.10
CA ASN A 58 3.06 12.30 -19.50
C ASN A 58 3.58 13.53 -20.28
N ARG A 59 3.96 14.61 -19.58
CA ARG A 59 4.43 15.86 -20.19
C ARG A 59 5.95 15.85 -20.42
N PHE A 60 6.70 15.14 -19.58
CA PHE A 60 8.17 15.16 -19.61
C PHE A 60 8.81 13.86 -20.11
N SER A 61 8.02 12.81 -20.38
CA SER A 61 8.54 11.58 -21.01
C SER A 61 9.09 11.86 -22.41
N PRO A 62 10.34 11.45 -22.70
CA PRO A 62 10.99 11.72 -23.98
C PRO A 62 10.27 11.07 -25.16
N ALA A 63 10.29 11.73 -26.32
CA ALA A 63 9.64 11.31 -27.56
C ALA A 63 9.99 9.89 -28.05
N ARG A 64 11.07 9.29 -27.54
CA ARG A 64 11.47 7.90 -27.83
C ARG A 64 10.53 6.87 -27.17
N ASP A 65 9.95 7.17 -26.01
CA ASP A 65 8.94 6.33 -25.38
C ASP A 65 7.56 6.53 -26.06
N ARG A 66 7.27 7.73 -26.58
CA ARG A 66 6.11 7.97 -27.48
C ARG A 66 6.24 7.24 -28.82
N ARG A 67 7.45 7.03 -29.34
CA ARG A 67 7.67 6.35 -30.63
C ARG A 67 7.43 4.84 -30.54
N ASN A 68 7.63 4.24 -29.37
CA ASN A 68 7.19 2.87 -29.12
C ASN A 68 5.68 2.76 -28.89
N GLU A 69 5.00 3.85 -28.49
CA GLU A 69 3.54 3.94 -28.42
C GLU A 69 2.87 4.18 -29.79
N THR A 70 3.56 4.79 -30.76
CA THR A 70 2.99 5.03 -32.11
C THR A 70 3.19 3.90 -33.11
N ASN A 71 4.12 2.97 -32.89
CA ASN A 71 4.27 1.78 -33.74
C ASN A 71 3.30 0.64 -33.41
N SER A 72 2.52 0.75 -32.32
CA SER A 72 1.30 -0.05 -32.14
C SER A 72 0.18 0.62 -32.93
N ASN A 73 0.01 0.22 -34.20
CA ASN A 73 -1.10 0.65 -35.04
C ASN A 73 -2.45 0.31 -34.36
N GLY A 74 -3.22 1.36 -34.08
CA GLY A 74 -4.59 1.30 -33.56
C GLY A 74 -4.71 2.15 -32.30
N SER A 75 -5.30 3.34 -32.43
CA SER A 75 -5.87 4.22 -31.39
C SER A 75 -5.84 3.68 -29.93
N GLY A 76 -4.64 3.54 -29.39
CA GLY A 76 -4.39 2.77 -28.18
C GLY A 76 -4.35 3.69 -26.99
N ALA A 77 -5.51 4.17 -26.54
CA ALA A 77 -5.63 4.52 -25.13
C ALA A 77 -5.13 3.31 -24.33
N LYS A 78 -4.13 3.49 -23.45
CA LYS A 78 -3.62 2.41 -22.60
C LYS A 78 -4.82 1.78 -21.91
N THR A 79 -5.18 0.56 -22.30
CA THR A 79 -6.28 -0.15 -21.67
C THR A 79 -5.89 -0.35 -20.22
N LEU A 80 -6.61 0.33 -19.33
CA LEU A 80 -6.36 0.21 -17.90
C LEU A 80 -6.54 -1.27 -17.53
N SER A 81 -5.63 -1.78 -16.69
CA SER A 81 -5.79 -3.13 -16.14
C SER A 81 -7.20 -3.25 -15.55
N PRO A 82 -7.89 -4.39 -15.69
CA PRO A 82 -9.19 -4.63 -15.07
C PRO A 82 -9.20 -4.37 -13.55
N THR A 83 -8.03 -4.38 -12.92
CA THR A 83 -7.82 -4.10 -11.49
C THR A 83 -7.32 -2.69 -11.18
N ALA A 84 -7.24 -1.77 -12.15
CA ALA A 84 -6.68 -0.43 -11.96
C ALA A 84 -7.47 0.42 -10.94
N TYR A 85 -8.77 0.16 -10.78
CA TYR A 85 -9.58 0.81 -9.76
C TYR A 85 -9.09 0.52 -8.33
N LEU A 86 -8.46 -0.64 -8.08
CA LEU A 86 -7.88 -0.96 -6.77
C LEU A 86 -6.69 -0.06 -6.44
N ASP A 87 -5.88 0.30 -7.44
CA ASP A 87 -4.76 1.21 -7.25
C ASP A 87 -5.26 2.64 -6.99
N GLY A 88 -6.35 3.05 -7.66
CA GLY A 88 -7.06 4.31 -7.36
C GLY A 88 -7.59 4.37 -5.92
N MET A 89 -8.29 3.30 -5.48
CA MET A 89 -8.80 3.22 -4.10
C MET A 89 -7.68 3.22 -3.06
N ARG A 90 -6.56 2.54 -3.32
CA ARG A 90 -5.37 2.60 -2.45
C ARG A 90 -4.79 4.01 -2.37
N GLY A 91 -4.72 4.72 -3.49
CA GLY A 91 -4.25 6.10 -3.53
C GLY A 91 -5.12 7.04 -2.70
N LEU A 92 -6.44 6.93 -2.83
CA LEU A 92 -7.38 7.72 -2.05
C LEU A 92 -7.30 7.39 -0.55
N ALA A 93 -7.23 6.10 -0.20
CA ALA A 93 -7.06 5.66 1.18
C ALA A 93 -5.74 6.18 1.78
N ALA A 94 -4.63 6.15 1.02
CA ALA A 94 -3.34 6.69 1.47
C ALA A 94 -3.40 8.19 1.73
N PHE A 95 -4.13 8.92 0.90
CA PHE A 95 -4.34 10.35 1.07
C PHE A 95 -5.14 10.69 2.33
N PHE A 96 -6.19 9.91 2.63
CA PHE A 96 -6.96 10.09 3.86
C PHE A 96 -6.17 9.69 5.11
N VAL A 97 -5.30 8.67 5.03
CA VAL A 97 -4.34 8.34 6.09
C VAL A 97 -3.34 9.48 6.31
N PHE A 98 -2.86 10.12 5.24
CA PHE A 98 -2.03 11.31 5.35
C PHE A 98 -2.74 12.44 6.12
N PHE A 99 -4.00 12.73 5.79
CA PHE A 99 -4.80 13.70 6.54
C PHE A 99 -5.01 13.29 7.99
N CYS A 100 -5.24 12.01 8.27
CA CYS A 100 -5.30 11.50 9.63
C CYS A 100 -4.04 11.86 10.42
N HIS A 101 -2.85 11.47 9.95
CA HIS A 101 -1.60 11.76 10.66
C HIS A 101 -1.30 13.26 10.75
N TYR A 102 -1.62 14.02 9.71
CA TYR A 102 -1.43 15.47 9.71
C TYR A 102 -2.31 16.18 10.74
N PHE A 103 -3.58 15.79 10.86
CA PHE A 103 -4.52 16.43 11.80
C PHE A 103 -4.49 15.84 13.20
N TYR A 104 -4.09 14.58 13.39
CA TYR A 104 -4.17 13.87 14.67
C TYR A 104 -3.30 14.50 15.78
N THR A 105 -2.24 15.21 15.43
CA THR A 105 -1.38 15.91 16.40
C THR A 105 -2.02 17.23 16.89
N ALA A 106 -2.69 17.95 16.00
CA ALA A 106 -3.28 19.27 16.27
C ALA A 106 -4.75 19.22 16.71
N PHE A 107 -5.49 18.17 16.34
CA PHE A 107 -6.93 18.05 16.54
C PHE A 107 -7.32 16.70 17.15
N PHE A 108 -8.33 16.73 18.03
CA PHE A 108 -9.02 15.53 18.51
C PHE A 108 -9.92 14.99 17.41
N ILE A 109 -9.40 14.08 16.59
CA ILE A 109 -10.14 13.52 15.45
C ILE A 109 -10.76 12.15 15.76
N ALA A 110 -10.51 11.57 16.94
CA ALA A 110 -10.95 10.22 17.30
C ALA A 110 -12.44 10.14 17.67
N GLU A 111 -13.07 11.24 18.08
CA GLU A 111 -14.44 11.30 18.60
C GLU A 111 -15.44 11.73 17.52
N GLY A 112 -16.62 11.09 17.52
CA GLY A 112 -17.68 11.35 16.54
C GLY A 112 -18.51 12.61 16.83
N TYR A 113 -19.39 12.95 15.88
CA TYR A 113 -20.33 14.06 16.04
C TYR A 113 -21.26 13.85 17.23
N GLY A 114 -21.35 14.84 18.12
CA GLY A 114 -22.20 14.76 19.30
C GLY A 114 -21.68 13.84 20.39
N TRP A 115 -20.37 13.50 20.38
CA TRP A 115 -19.74 12.73 21.44
C TRP A 115 -19.88 13.44 22.80
N LEU A 116 -20.28 12.69 23.81
CA LEU A 116 -20.40 13.17 25.19
C LEU A 116 -19.25 12.58 26.01
N PRO A 117 -18.25 13.39 26.43
CA PRO A 117 -17.20 12.91 27.31
C PRO A 117 -17.80 12.43 28.63
N ARG A 118 -17.35 11.28 29.12
CA ARG A 118 -17.71 10.83 30.45
C ARG A 118 -16.82 11.51 31.51
N PRO A 119 -17.40 11.97 32.62
CA PRO A 119 -16.63 12.53 33.71
C PRO A 119 -15.67 11.46 34.27
N PRO A 120 -14.49 11.86 34.78
CA PRO A 120 -13.57 10.96 35.46
C PRO A 120 -14.30 10.13 36.53
N PRO A 121 -13.93 8.85 36.72
CA PRO A 121 -14.62 7.96 37.66
C PRO A 121 -14.60 8.48 39.11
N ASP A 122 -13.64 9.35 39.46
CA ASP A 122 -13.46 9.94 40.79
C ASP A 122 -13.98 11.38 40.88
N SER A 123 -14.74 11.86 39.89
CA SER A 123 -15.34 13.21 39.90
C SER A 123 -16.84 13.16 40.20
N ASP A 124 -17.30 14.04 41.09
CA ASP A 124 -18.71 14.23 41.42
C ASP A 124 -19.46 15.07 40.34
N GLU A 125 -18.80 15.39 39.23
CA GLU A 125 -19.39 16.18 38.16
C GLU A 125 -20.45 15.36 37.40
N PRO A 126 -21.68 15.88 37.22
CA PRO A 126 -22.68 15.19 36.42
C PRO A 126 -22.21 15.09 34.97
N PRO A 127 -22.51 13.99 34.26
CA PRO A 127 -22.12 13.84 32.87
C PRO A 127 -22.74 14.96 32.02
N PRO A 128 -21.96 15.56 31.10
CA PRO A 128 -22.44 16.67 30.28
C PRO A 128 -23.62 16.22 29.41
N THR A 129 -24.65 17.05 29.36
CA THR A 129 -25.86 16.82 28.55
C THR A 129 -25.75 17.40 27.14
N VAL A 130 -24.84 18.37 26.94
CA VAL A 130 -24.58 19.05 25.67
C VAL A 130 -23.17 18.74 25.21
N SER A 131 -23.02 18.32 23.95
CA SER A 131 -21.74 18.01 23.35
C SER A 131 -21.04 19.26 22.83
N THR A 132 -19.76 19.41 23.12
CA THR A 132 -18.86 20.39 22.48
C THR A 132 -18.36 19.92 21.10
N TYR A 133 -18.70 18.70 20.70
CA TYR A 133 -18.20 18.00 19.51
C TYR A 133 -19.20 18.06 18.34
N THR A 134 -19.67 19.26 17.99
CA THR A 134 -20.75 19.50 17.01
C THR A 134 -20.27 20.02 15.64
N SER A 135 -18.97 19.94 15.36
CA SER A 135 -18.40 20.33 14.07
C SER A 135 -18.91 19.43 12.93
N LEU A 136 -19.33 20.03 11.81
CA LEU A 136 -19.81 19.31 10.61
C LEU A 136 -18.81 18.28 10.08
N TRP A 137 -17.52 18.52 10.27
CA TRP A 137 -16.45 17.60 9.86
C TRP A 137 -16.52 16.25 10.58
N ARG A 138 -17.15 16.17 11.76
CA ARG A 138 -17.29 14.94 12.55
C ARG A 138 -18.49 14.08 12.14
N LEU A 139 -19.32 14.55 11.22
CA LEU A 139 -20.47 13.81 10.73
C LEU A 139 -20.03 12.50 10.05
N PRO A 140 -20.90 11.47 10.06
CA PRO A 140 -20.69 10.26 9.27
C PRO A 140 -20.41 10.62 7.80
N PHE A 141 -19.67 9.76 7.09
CA PHE A 141 -19.15 9.97 5.73
C PHE A 141 -18.08 11.05 5.60
N VAL A 142 -18.33 12.27 6.10
CA VAL A 142 -17.36 13.39 6.01
C VAL A 142 -16.09 13.07 6.79
N ARG A 143 -16.23 12.44 7.96
CA ARG A 143 -15.11 11.97 8.78
C ARG A 143 -14.18 10.99 8.05
N LEU A 144 -14.68 10.21 7.08
CA LEU A 144 -13.86 9.23 6.36
C LEU A 144 -12.69 9.87 5.61
N LEU A 145 -12.80 11.17 5.28
CA LEU A 145 -11.73 11.93 4.63
C LEU A 145 -10.46 12.03 5.48
N TYR A 146 -10.55 11.84 6.81
CA TYR A 146 -9.41 11.90 7.72
C TYR A 146 -9.38 10.75 8.75
N SER A 147 -10.18 9.69 8.55
CA SER A 147 -10.20 8.54 9.45
C SER A 147 -9.16 7.50 9.02
N GLY A 148 -8.03 7.46 9.73
CA GLY A 148 -6.94 6.52 9.48
C GLY A 148 -7.34 5.05 9.67
N PRO A 149 -7.89 4.64 10.83
CA PRO A 149 -8.22 3.23 11.10
C PRO A 149 -9.17 2.62 10.06
N SER A 150 -10.19 3.37 9.63
CA SER A 150 -11.10 2.94 8.58
C SER A 150 -10.39 2.69 7.24
N MET A 151 -9.42 3.53 6.89
CA MET A 151 -8.64 3.35 5.66
C MET A 151 -7.66 2.17 5.76
N VAL A 152 -7.10 1.90 6.93
CA VAL A 152 -6.31 0.67 7.18
C VAL A 152 -7.16 -0.57 6.92
N CYS A 153 -8.43 -0.57 7.36
CA CYS A 153 -9.35 -1.66 7.06
C CYS A 153 -9.56 -1.85 5.55
N VAL A 154 -9.74 -0.75 4.81
CA VAL A 154 -9.86 -0.76 3.35
C VAL A 154 -8.59 -1.32 2.68
N PHE A 155 -7.40 -0.91 3.12
CA PHE A 155 -6.13 -1.47 2.62
C PHE A 155 -6.06 -2.98 2.79
N PHE A 156 -6.49 -3.50 3.94
CA PHE A 156 -6.39 -4.92 4.25
C PHE A 156 -7.34 -5.75 3.38
N VAL A 157 -8.57 -5.28 3.15
CA VAL A 157 -9.51 -5.91 2.21
C VAL A 157 -8.96 -5.89 0.78
N ILE A 158 -8.45 -4.75 0.32
CA ILE A 158 -7.87 -4.61 -1.02
C ILE A 158 -6.63 -5.52 -1.19
N SER A 159 -5.78 -5.61 -0.17
CA SER A 159 -4.63 -6.52 -0.18
C SER A 159 -5.05 -7.98 -0.24
N GLY A 160 -6.05 -8.39 0.57
CA GLY A 160 -6.63 -9.73 0.50
C GLY A 160 -7.19 -10.07 -0.88
N TYR A 161 -7.93 -9.14 -1.49
CA TYR A 161 -8.47 -9.29 -2.85
C TYR A 161 -7.36 -9.41 -3.90
N ALA A 162 -6.41 -8.47 -3.93
CA ALA A 162 -5.38 -8.41 -4.97
C ALA A 162 -4.43 -9.61 -4.93
N LEU A 163 -4.12 -10.12 -3.73
CA LEU A 163 -3.23 -11.28 -3.57
C LEU A 163 -3.91 -12.61 -3.89
N SER A 164 -5.23 -12.69 -3.77
CA SER A 164 -5.99 -13.92 -4.02
C SER A 164 -6.46 -14.07 -5.46
N LEU A 165 -6.72 -12.96 -6.18
CA LEU A 165 -7.31 -12.98 -7.52
C LEU A 165 -6.58 -13.91 -8.50
N ARG A 166 -5.27 -13.70 -8.72
CA ARG A 166 -4.49 -14.50 -9.68
C ARG A 166 -4.33 -15.97 -9.25
N PRO A 167 -3.96 -16.28 -7.99
CA PRO A 167 -3.97 -17.67 -7.50
C PRO A 167 -5.33 -18.36 -7.68
N LEU A 168 -6.44 -17.69 -7.37
CA LEU A 168 -7.79 -18.25 -7.53
C LEU A 168 -8.13 -18.51 -9.01
N GLN A 169 -7.77 -17.61 -9.92
CA GLN A 169 -7.93 -17.83 -11.37
C GLN A 169 -7.19 -19.09 -11.84
N LEU A 170 -5.95 -19.28 -11.39
CA LEU A 170 -5.14 -20.44 -11.75
C LEU A 170 -5.67 -21.74 -11.12
N ALA A 171 -6.16 -21.67 -9.88
CA ALA A 171 -6.81 -22.80 -9.21
C ALA A 171 -8.08 -23.26 -9.94
N ARG A 172 -8.94 -22.32 -10.38
CA ARG A 172 -10.14 -22.63 -11.18
C ARG A 172 -9.81 -23.26 -12.53
N LYS A 173 -8.74 -22.79 -13.20
CA LYS A 173 -8.21 -23.38 -14.44
C LYS A 173 -7.49 -24.72 -14.24
N ARG A 174 -7.39 -25.23 -13.00
CA ARG A 174 -6.66 -26.45 -12.62
C ARG A 174 -5.18 -26.48 -13.05
N ASN A 175 -4.58 -25.30 -13.26
CA ASN A 175 -3.17 -25.20 -13.64
C ASN A 175 -2.27 -25.16 -12.39
N SER A 176 -2.00 -26.34 -11.83
CA SER A 176 -1.27 -26.50 -10.56
C SER A 176 0.18 -26.01 -10.63
N GLU A 177 0.85 -26.18 -11.78
CA GLU A 177 2.23 -25.73 -11.95
C GLU A 177 2.33 -24.20 -11.97
N ALA A 178 1.50 -23.55 -12.79
CA ALA A 178 1.46 -22.09 -12.83
C ALA A 178 1.01 -21.49 -11.50
N PHE A 179 0.08 -22.16 -10.79
CA PHE A 179 -0.35 -21.79 -9.45
C PHE A 179 0.82 -21.81 -8.45
N ALA A 180 1.58 -22.91 -8.40
CA ALA A 180 2.71 -23.06 -7.49
C ALA A 180 3.81 -22.01 -7.78
N ARG A 181 4.18 -21.83 -9.06
CA ARG A 181 5.15 -20.80 -9.48
C ARG A 181 4.68 -19.39 -9.14
N THR A 182 3.39 -19.10 -9.33
CA THR A 182 2.85 -17.76 -9.03
C THR A 182 2.84 -17.50 -7.52
N THR A 183 2.35 -18.46 -6.73
CA THR A 183 2.20 -18.31 -5.28
C THR A 183 3.55 -18.19 -4.59
N SER A 184 4.53 -19.03 -4.94
CA SER A 184 5.89 -18.95 -4.39
C SER A 184 6.54 -17.60 -4.70
N SER A 185 6.35 -17.11 -5.92
CA SER A 185 6.89 -15.83 -6.36
C SER A 185 6.21 -14.63 -5.66
N LEU A 186 4.91 -14.72 -5.36
CA LEU A 186 4.19 -13.74 -4.55
C LEU A 186 4.73 -13.71 -3.11
N VAL A 187 4.91 -14.87 -2.47
CA VAL A 187 5.45 -14.98 -1.11
C VAL A 187 6.83 -14.32 -1.02
N PHE A 188 7.75 -14.70 -1.90
CA PHE A 188 9.13 -14.23 -1.86
C PHE A 188 9.23 -12.71 -2.09
N ARG A 189 8.62 -12.19 -3.16
CA ARG A 189 8.73 -10.75 -3.49
C ARG A 189 8.03 -9.86 -2.48
N ARG A 190 6.98 -10.37 -1.82
CA ARG A 190 6.15 -9.57 -0.91
C ARG A 190 6.92 -9.16 0.35
N PHE A 191 7.81 -10.01 0.85
CA PHE A 191 8.69 -9.65 1.95
C PHE A 191 9.51 -8.39 1.61
N PHE A 192 10.25 -8.41 0.50
CA PHE A 192 11.06 -7.27 0.09
C PHE A 192 10.21 -6.04 -0.22
N ARG A 193 9.08 -6.20 -0.91
CA ARG A 193 8.22 -5.05 -1.26
C ARG A 193 7.68 -4.32 -0.03
N LEU A 194 7.35 -5.06 1.04
CA LEU A 194 6.79 -4.48 2.25
C LEU A 194 7.87 -3.93 3.20
N TYR A 195 8.96 -4.66 3.41
CA TYR A 195 9.97 -4.29 4.40
C TYR A 195 11.05 -3.34 3.86
N LEU A 196 11.42 -3.45 2.58
CA LEU A 196 12.55 -2.69 2.05
C LEU A 196 12.31 -1.17 2.02
N PRO A 197 11.15 -0.64 1.56
CA PRO A 197 10.93 0.81 1.55
C PRO A 197 10.96 1.45 2.96
N PRO A 198 10.29 0.89 3.99
CA PRO A 198 10.40 1.38 5.37
C PRO A 198 11.82 1.30 5.95
N ILE A 199 12.56 0.23 5.69
CA ILE A 199 13.96 0.09 6.15
C ILE A 199 14.84 1.21 5.56
N ILE A 200 14.71 1.47 4.26
CA ILE A 200 15.45 2.55 3.60
C ILE A 200 15.03 3.93 4.14
N SER A 201 13.72 4.15 4.30
CA SER A 201 13.18 5.42 4.80
C SER A 201 13.66 5.72 6.23
N THR A 202 13.51 4.76 7.14
CA THR A 202 13.94 4.91 8.55
C THR A 202 15.45 4.99 8.70
N LEU A 203 16.23 4.37 7.80
CA LEU A 203 17.68 4.59 7.73
C LEU A 203 17.99 6.05 7.40
N GLY A 204 17.28 6.64 6.42
CA GLY A 204 17.37 8.06 6.11
C GLY A 204 17.07 8.94 7.33
N VAL A 205 15.99 8.63 8.06
CA VAL A 205 15.63 9.32 9.31
C VAL A 205 16.75 9.19 10.35
N ALA A 206 17.33 8.00 10.54
CA ALA A 206 18.43 7.79 11.49
C ALA A 206 19.68 8.62 11.15
N LEU A 207 19.99 8.77 9.87
CA LEU A 207 21.10 9.60 9.39
C LEU A 207 20.82 11.10 9.60
N LEU A 208 19.61 11.56 9.25
CA LEU A 208 19.18 12.96 9.46
C LEU A 208 19.14 13.32 10.95
N LEU A 209 18.70 12.39 11.79
CA LEU A 209 18.73 12.53 13.25
C LEU A 209 20.15 12.70 13.75
N ARG A 210 21.10 11.92 13.22
CA ARG A 210 22.51 12.08 13.58
C ARG A 210 23.07 13.44 13.15
N TRP A 211 22.67 13.93 11.98
CA TRP A 211 23.01 15.27 11.49
C TRP A 211 22.45 16.38 12.37
N GLY A 212 21.40 16.10 13.15
CA GLY A 212 20.75 17.07 14.03
C GLY A 212 19.63 17.85 13.35
N ALA A 213 19.12 17.37 12.22
CA ALA A 213 18.05 18.04 11.46
C ALA A 213 16.75 18.24 12.27
N TYR A 214 16.51 17.40 13.27
CA TYR A 214 15.31 17.44 14.12
C TYR A 214 15.51 18.15 15.45
N GLU A 215 16.71 18.65 15.78
CA GLU A 215 16.95 19.26 17.09
C GLU A 215 16.24 20.61 17.25
N SER A 216 16.17 21.41 16.17
CA SER A 216 15.43 22.68 16.17
C SER A 216 13.93 22.52 16.35
N THR A 217 13.35 21.39 15.94
CA THR A 217 11.91 21.15 16.03
C THR A 217 11.49 20.57 17.38
N ARG A 218 12.43 20.10 18.22
CA ARG A 218 12.10 19.44 19.52
C ARG A 218 11.32 20.33 20.46
N GLU A 219 11.66 21.61 20.53
CA GLU A 219 10.94 22.58 21.38
C GLU A 219 9.52 22.81 20.87
N PHE A 220 9.36 22.96 19.56
CA PHE A 220 8.05 23.15 18.92
C PHE A 220 7.10 21.98 19.17
N ILE A 221 7.60 20.74 19.15
CA ILE A 221 6.78 19.53 19.36
C ILE A 221 6.23 19.46 20.80
N GLN A 222 6.89 20.10 21.76
CA GLN A 222 6.41 20.12 23.15
C GLN A 222 5.40 21.25 23.40
N ASP A 223 5.25 22.19 22.46
CA ASP A 223 4.31 23.29 22.57
C ASP A 223 2.86 22.81 22.39
N ARG A 224 2.13 22.81 23.51
CA ARG A 224 0.70 22.42 23.58
C ARG A 224 -0.24 23.38 22.88
N THR A 225 0.24 24.57 22.49
CA THR A 225 -0.55 25.53 21.71
C THR A 225 -0.84 24.97 20.31
N PHE A 226 0.16 24.30 19.71
CA PHE A 226 0.09 23.69 18.38
C PHE A 226 -0.15 22.18 18.41
N THR A 227 0.47 21.45 19.36
CA THR A 227 0.31 19.99 19.53
C THR A 227 -0.68 19.67 20.66
N ARG A 228 -1.97 19.67 20.31
CA ARG A 228 -3.06 19.59 21.30
C ARG A 228 -3.47 18.17 21.68
N ASN A 229 -3.27 17.21 20.77
CA ASN A 229 -3.75 15.85 20.95
C ASN A 229 -2.58 14.89 21.17
N VAL A 230 -2.05 14.26 20.12
CA VAL A 230 -0.97 13.28 20.26
C VAL A 230 0.40 13.87 19.97
N ILE A 231 1.31 13.62 20.91
CA ILE A 231 2.74 13.91 20.77
C ILE A 231 3.44 12.60 20.40
N GLU A 232 3.91 12.51 19.16
CA GLU A 232 4.65 11.34 18.71
C GLU A 232 6.03 11.26 19.37
N TYR A 233 6.49 10.04 19.62
CA TYR A 233 7.79 9.80 20.21
C TYR A 233 8.90 10.25 19.26
N HIS A 234 9.80 11.10 19.76
CA HIS A 234 10.94 11.61 18.99
C HIS A 234 12.22 10.93 19.46
N PRO A 235 12.85 10.08 18.63
CA PRO A 235 14.10 9.43 18.98
C PRO A 235 15.17 10.42 19.45
N LYS A 236 15.91 10.05 20.49
CA LYS A 236 17.02 10.87 20.99
C LYS A 236 18.23 10.72 20.07
N ARG A 237 18.97 11.81 19.87
CA ARG A 237 20.24 11.80 19.14
C ARG A 237 21.31 11.14 20.01
N LEU A 238 21.88 10.04 19.55
CA LEU A 238 22.96 9.34 20.24
C LEU A 238 24.33 9.98 19.96
N GLY A 239 25.29 9.76 20.86
CA GLY A 239 26.60 10.42 20.85
C GLY A 239 27.48 10.11 19.63
N SER A 240 27.30 8.96 18.99
CA SER A 240 28.09 8.53 17.82
C SER A 240 27.22 7.94 16.71
N LEU A 241 27.70 8.05 15.45
CA LEU A 241 27.02 7.44 14.29
C LEU A 241 26.89 5.91 14.42
N PRO A 242 27.93 5.17 14.85
CA PRO A 242 27.79 3.72 15.07
C PRO A 242 26.76 3.39 16.15
N ALA A 243 26.66 4.19 17.22
CA ALA A 243 25.62 3.99 18.23
C ALA A 243 24.21 4.19 17.66
N GLN A 244 24.01 5.23 16.83
CA GLN A 244 22.74 5.48 16.16
C GLN A 244 22.36 4.36 15.18
N LEU A 245 23.31 3.88 14.39
CA LEU A 245 23.08 2.78 13.44
C LEU A 245 22.83 1.45 14.15
N ARG A 246 23.52 1.19 15.27
CA ARG A 246 23.26 0.00 16.10
C ARG A 246 21.87 0.04 16.72
N HIS A 247 21.46 1.20 17.22
CA HIS A 247 20.10 1.42 17.73
C HIS A 247 19.05 1.19 16.63
N TRP A 248 19.24 1.82 15.47
CA TRP A 248 18.39 1.59 14.30
C TRP A 248 18.33 0.10 13.89
N GLY A 249 19.46 -0.59 13.85
CA GLY A 249 19.51 -2.02 13.53
C GLY A 249 18.74 -2.89 14.52
N HIS A 250 18.78 -2.56 15.81
CA HIS A 250 17.98 -3.24 16.83
C HIS A 250 16.47 -2.99 16.63
N GLU A 251 16.08 -1.75 16.36
CA GLU A 251 14.69 -1.40 16.03
C GLU A 251 14.21 -2.09 14.74
N MET A 252 15.06 -2.21 13.72
CA MET A 252 14.73 -2.96 12.49
C MET A 252 14.61 -4.46 12.73
N TRP A 253 15.42 -5.03 13.64
CA TRP A 253 15.27 -6.42 14.04
C TRP A 253 13.91 -6.67 14.71
N ALA A 254 13.51 -5.78 15.62
CA ALA A 254 12.18 -5.81 16.24
C ALA A 254 11.05 -5.59 15.23
N PHE A 255 11.24 -4.72 14.24
CA PHE A 255 10.30 -4.48 13.15
C PHE A 255 10.04 -5.72 12.29
N VAL A 256 11.10 -6.45 11.92
CA VAL A 256 11.02 -7.65 11.08
C VAL A 256 10.47 -8.86 11.86
N HIS A 257 10.36 -8.77 13.19
CA HIS A 257 9.87 -9.85 14.03
C HIS A 257 8.37 -10.11 13.84
N ILE A 258 8.04 -11.08 12.98
CA ILE A 258 6.66 -11.44 12.59
C ILE A 258 5.96 -12.34 13.62
N TRP A 259 6.71 -12.94 14.56
CA TRP A 259 6.18 -13.94 15.49
C TRP A 259 5.52 -13.36 16.73
N SER A 260 5.68 -12.07 16.99
CA SER A 260 4.99 -11.42 18.09
C SER A 260 3.51 -11.22 17.73
N TRP A 261 2.64 -11.60 18.66
CA TRP A 261 1.19 -11.40 18.57
C TRP A 261 0.71 -10.23 19.42
N GLU A 262 1.65 -9.46 19.98
CA GLU A 262 1.37 -8.28 20.79
C GLU A 262 0.75 -7.16 19.95
N ASN A 263 -0.05 -6.33 20.61
CA ASN A 263 -0.61 -5.13 19.99
C ASN A 263 0.54 -4.17 19.63
N HIS A 264 0.56 -3.69 18.38
CA HIS A 264 1.65 -2.87 17.82
C HIS A 264 3.00 -3.60 17.70
N ALA A 265 3.01 -4.94 17.66
CA ALA A 265 4.21 -5.70 17.33
C ALA A 265 4.84 -5.21 16.01
N GLY A 266 6.06 -4.69 16.11
CA GLY A 266 6.80 -4.11 15.00
C GLY A 266 6.63 -2.59 14.83
N SER A 267 5.99 -1.87 15.75
CA SER A 267 6.17 -0.42 15.82
C SER A 267 7.63 -0.11 16.09
N THR A 268 8.20 0.85 15.37
CA THR A 268 9.59 1.29 15.59
C THR A 268 9.58 2.66 16.24
N GLN A 269 10.63 2.96 16.99
CA GLN A 269 10.80 4.31 17.53
C GLN A 269 11.00 5.38 16.45
N TYR A 270 11.47 4.99 15.26
CA TYR A 270 11.71 5.89 14.14
C TYR A 270 10.45 6.23 13.37
N ASP A 271 9.48 5.32 13.37
CA ASP A 271 8.14 5.50 12.82
C ASP A 271 7.22 4.46 13.47
N VAL A 272 6.31 4.95 14.31
CA VAL A 272 5.37 4.11 15.06
C VAL A 272 4.31 3.50 14.14
N HIS A 273 3.98 4.18 13.04
CA HIS A 273 2.89 3.83 12.11
C HIS A 273 3.23 2.62 11.22
N LEU A 274 4.49 2.22 11.19
CA LEU A 274 4.98 1.02 10.51
C LEU A 274 4.45 -0.30 11.09
N TRP A 275 3.79 -0.28 12.25
CA TRP A 275 3.18 -1.48 12.88
C TRP A 275 2.22 -2.24 11.95
N THR A 276 1.64 -1.56 10.96
CA THR A 276 0.74 -2.19 9.98
C THR A 276 1.47 -3.15 9.05
N ILE A 277 2.76 -2.94 8.77
CA ILE A 277 3.53 -3.71 7.78
C ILE A 277 3.74 -5.18 8.20
N PRO A 278 4.22 -5.50 9.42
CA PRO A 278 4.35 -6.89 9.85
C PRO A 278 3.00 -7.58 9.97
N LEU A 279 1.96 -6.84 10.34
CA LEU A 279 0.59 -7.32 10.37
C LEU A 279 0.12 -7.73 8.97
N GLU A 280 0.35 -6.87 7.97
CA GLU A 280 -0.02 -7.11 6.58
C GLU A 280 0.78 -8.28 5.98
N PHE A 281 2.04 -8.43 6.38
CA PHE A 281 2.86 -9.58 6.00
C PHE A 281 2.30 -10.89 6.55
N ARG A 282 2.04 -10.94 7.87
CA ARG A 282 1.47 -12.10 8.57
C ARG A 282 0.13 -12.54 8.00
N CYS A 283 -0.80 -11.59 7.77
CA CYS A 283 -2.11 -11.89 7.20
C CYS A 283 -1.99 -12.54 5.81
N SER A 284 -0.99 -12.14 5.02
CA SER A 284 -0.81 -12.76 3.71
C SER A 284 -0.16 -14.12 3.73
N MET A 285 0.73 -14.40 4.70
CA MET A 285 1.24 -15.76 4.86
C MET A 285 0.10 -16.72 5.19
N VAL A 286 -0.81 -16.30 6.08
CA VAL A 286 -2.04 -17.04 6.39
C VAL A 286 -2.93 -17.16 5.15
N LEU A 287 -3.14 -16.07 4.40
CA LEU A 287 -3.93 -16.10 3.17
C LEU A 287 -3.34 -17.07 2.14
N PHE A 288 -2.03 -17.06 1.92
CA PHE A 288 -1.37 -17.97 0.98
C PHE A 288 -1.50 -19.43 1.42
N LEU A 289 -1.40 -19.71 2.72
CA LEU A 289 -1.65 -21.04 3.26
C LEU A 289 -3.09 -21.49 2.99
N VAL A 290 -4.07 -20.62 3.21
CA VAL A 290 -5.48 -20.90 2.92
C VAL A 290 -5.72 -21.08 1.41
N LEU A 291 -5.09 -20.28 0.55
CA LEU A 291 -5.17 -20.43 -0.91
C LEU A 291 -4.62 -21.78 -1.35
N VAL A 292 -3.47 -22.20 -0.83
CA VAL A 292 -2.86 -23.51 -1.13
C VAL A 292 -3.75 -24.65 -0.60
N GLY A 293 -4.21 -24.55 0.65
CA GLY A 293 -5.06 -25.58 1.27
C GLY A 293 -6.43 -25.73 0.61
N THR A 294 -6.97 -24.64 0.07
CA THR A 294 -8.28 -24.63 -0.60
C THR A 294 -8.20 -24.73 -2.13
N ALA A 295 -7.00 -24.79 -2.72
CA ALA A 295 -6.78 -24.77 -4.18
C ALA A 295 -7.50 -25.90 -4.93
N ARG A 296 -7.67 -27.07 -4.29
CA ARG A 296 -8.32 -28.25 -4.87
C ARG A 296 -9.80 -28.38 -4.52
N LEU A 297 -10.32 -27.51 -3.66
CA LEU A 297 -11.73 -27.53 -3.26
C LEU A 297 -12.61 -26.98 -4.37
N ARG A 298 -13.84 -27.50 -4.44
CA ARG A 298 -14.90 -26.89 -5.26
C ARG A 298 -15.20 -25.49 -4.74
N ASP A 299 -15.55 -24.58 -5.65
CA ASP A 299 -15.79 -23.17 -5.35
C ASP A 299 -16.74 -22.99 -4.15
N ASN A 300 -17.91 -23.63 -4.13
CA ASN A 300 -18.86 -23.50 -3.01
C ASN A 300 -18.30 -23.99 -1.67
N VAL A 301 -17.56 -25.11 -1.68
CA VAL A 301 -16.92 -25.66 -0.48
C VAL A 301 -15.84 -24.72 0.02
N ARG A 302 -15.05 -24.13 -0.89
CA ARG A 302 -14.04 -23.13 -0.56
C ARG A 302 -14.64 -21.93 0.16
N LEU A 303 -15.76 -21.37 -0.32
CA LEU A 303 -16.43 -20.27 0.37
C LEU A 303 -16.93 -20.64 1.76
N VAL A 304 -17.50 -21.85 1.93
CA VAL A 304 -17.93 -22.32 3.25
C VAL A 304 -16.74 -22.45 4.20
N VAL A 305 -15.63 -23.03 3.75
CA VAL A 305 -14.40 -23.14 4.54
C VAL A 305 -13.84 -21.77 4.90
N VAL A 306 -13.76 -20.83 3.94
CA VAL A 306 -13.32 -19.45 4.20
C VAL A 306 -14.27 -18.74 5.17
N GLY A 307 -15.58 -19.00 5.09
CA GLY A 307 -16.59 -18.49 6.02
C GLY A 307 -16.40 -19.02 7.45
N LEU A 308 -16.15 -20.32 7.59
CA LEU A 308 -15.85 -20.94 8.90
C LEU A 308 -14.53 -20.41 9.49
N LEU A 309 -13.49 -20.25 8.65
CA LEU A 309 -12.23 -19.65 9.07
C LEU A 309 -12.43 -18.19 9.50
N SER A 310 -13.21 -17.42 8.73
CA SER A 310 -13.59 -16.04 9.04
C SER A 310 -14.30 -15.93 10.39
N TRP A 311 -15.25 -16.84 10.66
CA TRP A 311 -15.92 -16.92 11.95
C TRP A 311 -14.96 -17.26 13.09
N PHE A 312 -14.06 -18.23 12.88
CA PHE A 312 -13.04 -18.60 13.87
C PHE A 312 -12.10 -17.43 14.19
N VAL A 313 -11.57 -16.72 13.20
CA VAL A 313 -10.67 -15.58 13.45
C VAL A 313 -11.40 -14.41 14.11
N LEU A 314 -12.67 -14.16 13.76
CA LEU A 314 -13.50 -13.16 14.42
C LEU A 314 -13.70 -13.49 15.91
N ARG A 315 -13.92 -14.77 16.25
CA ARG A 315 -14.08 -15.18 17.66
C ARG A 315 -12.79 -15.05 18.48
N ASN A 316 -11.63 -15.09 17.82
CA ASN A 316 -10.31 -14.93 18.43
C ASN A 316 -9.77 -13.49 18.33
N ASP A 317 -10.64 -12.51 18.03
CA ASP A 317 -10.31 -11.08 17.97
C ASP A 317 -9.19 -10.73 16.96
N ARG A 318 -9.12 -11.49 15.85
CA ARG A 318 -8.16 -11.26 14.76
C ARG A 318 -8.84 -10.55 13.59
N TRP A 319 -9.24 -9.31 13.82
CA TRP A 319 -9.94 -8.47 12.84
C TRP A 319 -9.15 -8.32 11.53
N GLU A 320 -7.82 -8.27 11.60
CA GLU A 320 -6.96 -8.11 10.45
C GLU A 320 -7.05 -9.29 9.46
N MET A 321 -7.16 -10.52 9.99
CA MET A 321 -7.26 -11.73 9.17
C MET A 321 -8.64 -11.85 8.55
N LEU A 322 -9.67 -11.43 9.28
CA LEU A 322 -11.04 -11.37 8.77
C LEU A 322 -11.13 -10.49 7.52
N LEU A 323 -10.49 -9.31 7.53
CA LEU A 323 -10.48 -8.40 6.37
C LEU A 323 -9.77 -9.01 5.15
N PHE A 324 -8.66 -9.72 5.38
CA PHE A 324 -7.97 -10.45 4.31
C PHE A 324 -8.83 -11.56 3.71
N PHE A 325 -9.53 -12.32 4.55
CA PHE A 325 -10.48 -13.35 4.08
C PHE A 325 -11.71 -12.75 3.40
N ALA A 326 -12.20 -11.60 3.86
CA ALA A 326 -13.27 -10.86 3.17
C ALA A 326 -12.81 -10.46 1.76
N GLY A 327 -11.59 -9.92 1.62
CA GLY A 327 -10.99 -9.63 0.32
C GLY A 327 -10.89 -10.86 -0.58
N MET A 328 -10.46 -12.01 -0.04
CA MET A 328 -10.42 -13.29 -0.75
C MET A 328 -11.81 -13.77 -1.20
N ALA A 329 -12.82 -13.66 -0.33
CA ALA A 329 -14.18 -14.05 -0.63
C ALA A 329 -14.77 -13.16 -1.74
N ILE A 330 -14.50 -11.85 -1.70
CA ILE A 330 -14.89 -10.91 -2.76
C ILE A 330 -14.23 -11.32 -4.09
N ALA A 331 -12.92 -11.61 -4.10
CA ALA A 331 -12.22 -12.06 -5.30
C ALA A 331 -12.80 -13.37 -5.86
N ASP A 332 -13.16 -14.31 -4.98
CA ASP A 332 -13.77 -15.57 -5.41
C ASP A 332 -15.17 -15.37 -6.00
N LEU A 333 -15.98 -14.49 -5.40
CA LEU A 333 -17.31 -14.14 -5.91
C LEU A 333 -17.22 -13.40 -7.25
N ASP A 334 -16.23 -12.52 -7.41
CA ASP A 334 -16.02 -11.74 -8.62
C ASP A 334 -15.62 -12.62 -9.81
N LEU A 335 -14.78 -13.64 -9.56
CA LEU A 335 -14.45 -14.66 -10.54
C LEU A 335 -15.65 -15.52 -10.95
N ARG A 336 -16.61 -15.78 -10.05
CA ARG A 336 -17.85 -16.51 -10.40
C ARG A 336 -18.80 -15.69 -11.26
N ARG A 337 -18.80 -14.38 -11.05
CA ARG A 337 -19.58 -13.43 -11.84
C ARG A 337 -18.94 -13.13 -13.20
N ASN A 338 -17.76 -13.71 -13.48
CA ASN A 338 -16.97 -13.46 -14.68
C ASN A 338 -16.70 -11.96 -14.91
N ALA A 339 -16.60 -11.17 -13.83
CA ALA A 339 -16.49 -9.72 -13.90
C ALA A 339 -15.26 -9.21 -14.69
N HIS A 340 -14.22 -10.04 -14.78
CA HIS A 340 -12.98 -9.75 -15.52
C HIS A 340 -12.86 -10.51 -16.85
N GLU A 341 -13.83 -11.33 -17.26
CA GLU A 341 -13.78 -12.11 -18.51
C GLU A 341 -14.40 -11.36 -19.70
N GLY A 342 -15.05 -10.22 -19.48
CA GLY A 342 -15.72 -9.41 -20.51
C GLY A 342 -14.81 -8.59 -21.45
N HIS A 343 -13.52 -8.91 -21.56
CA HIS A 343 -12.58 -8.19 -22.44
C HIS A 343 -12.05 -9.03 -23.63
N GLY A 344 -12.67 -10.17 -23.94
CA GLY A 344 -12.20 -10.99 -25.07
C GLY A 344 -13.23 -11.79 -25.86
N ALA A 345 -14.51 -11.85 -25.46
CA ALA A 345 -15.49 -12.60 -26.24
C ALA A 345 -16.89 -11.99 -26.10
N ASN A 346 -17.39 -11.51 -27.23
CA ASN A 346 -18.78 -11.18 -27.54
C ASN A 346 -19.38 -9.91 -26.92
N SER A 347 -19.59 -8.94 -27.82
CA SER A 347 -20.58 -7.87 -27.77
C SER A 347 -21.91 -8.31 -27.15
N GLY A 348 -22.50 -7.47 -26.29
CA GLY A 348 -23.94 -7.52 -26.01
C GLY A 348 -24.38 -7.86 -24.58
N ALA A 349 -23.71 -7.36 -23.54
CA ALA A 349 -24.35 -7.17 -22.23
C ALA A 349 -23.62 -6.09 -21.43
N SER A 350 -24.25 -4.93 -21.33
CA SER A 350 -23.84 -3.81 -20.49
C SER A 350 -23.87 -4.21 -19.01
N GLN A 351 -22.69 -4.35 -18.40
CA GLN A 351 -22.49 -4.25 -16.96
C GLN A 351 -21.62 -3.01 -16.69
N PRO A 352 -21.94 -2.20 -15.67
CA PRO A 352 -21.35 -0.88 -15.50
C PRO A 352 -19.99 -1.01 -14.80
N THR A 353 -18.91 -1.02 -15.58
CA THR A 353 -17.59 -0.73 -15.03
C THR A 353 -17.52 0.79 -14.80
N LEU A 354 -17.26 1.17 -13.55
CA LEU A 354 -16.95 2.53 -13.09
C LEU A 354 -15.62 3.00 -13.71
N GLN A 355 -15.60 3.22 -15.02
CA GLN A 355 -14.59 4.04 -15.66
C GLN A 355 -15.01 5.49 -15.46
N LEU A 356 -14.27 6.24 -14.64
CA LEU A 356 -14.31 7.70 -14.68
C LEU A 356 -13.92 8.11 -16.12
N PRO A 357 -14.81 8.71 -16.92
CA PRO A 357 -14.49 9.11 -18.27
C PRO A 357 -13.61 10.36 -18.21
N LEU A 358 -12.29 10.16 -18.18
CA LEU A 358 -11.32 11.25 -18.31
C LEU A 358 -11.13 11.72 -19.77
N GLU A 359 -11.83 11.08 -20.72
CA GLU A 359 -11.85 11.46 -22.14
C GLU A 359 -13.25 11.26 -22.74
N GLU A 360 -14.27 11.88 -22.15
CA GLU A 360 -15.48 12.14 -22.92
C GLU A 360 -15.20 13.36 -23.80
N LYS A 361 -14.74 13.12 -25.04
CA LYS A 361 -14.91 14.10 -26.11
C LYS A 361 -16.38 14.53 -26.07
N MET A 362 -16.62 15.82 -25.88
CA MET A 362 -17.94 16.45 -25.87
C MET A 362 -18.67 16.21 -27.20
N ASN A 363 -19.20 15.00 -27.38
CA ASN A 363 -20.23 14.74 -28.36
C ASN A 363 -21.54 14.87 -27.58
N LEU A 364 -22.13 16.05 -27.67
CA LEU A 364 -23.45 16.39 -27.15
C LEU A 364 -24.54 15.58 -27.87
N THR A 365 -24.58 14.27 -27.68
CA THR A 365 -25.79 13.48 -27.93
C THR A 365 -26.45 13.20 -26.59
N PRO A 366 -27.70 13.60 -26.36
CA PRO A 366 -28.38 13.35 -25.10
C PRO A 366 -28.43 11.83 -24.88
N SER A 367 -27.69 11.34 -23.88
CA SER A 367 -27.74 9.93 -23.52
C SER A 367 -29.16 9.57 -23.09
N PRO A 368 -29.68 8.38 -23.43
CA PRO A 368 -30.95 7.92 -22.89
C PRO A 368 -30.85 7.89 -21.36
N ILE A 369 -31.92 8.31 -20.69
CA ILE A 369 -32.06 8.26 -19.23
C ILE A 369 -31.79 6.82 -18.79
N TYR A 370 -30.63 6.56 -18.17
CA TYR A 370 -30.28 5.25 -17.64
C TYR A 370 -31.26 4.90 -16.53
N HIS A 371 -32.21 4.00 -16.82
CA HIS A 371 -33.04 3.40 -15.78
C HIS A 371 -32.13 2.47 -14.96
N ARG A 372 -31.70 2.92 -13.78
CA ARG A 372 -30.96 2.06 -12.84
C ARG A 372 -31.78 0.82 -12.54
N SER A 373 -31.15 -0.35 -12.65
CA SER A 373 -31.80 -1.60 -12.23
C SER A 373 -32.09 -1.56 -10.74
N ASN A 374 -33.12 -2.28 -10.29
CA ASN A 374 -33.38 -2.50 -8.87
C ASN A 374 -32.15 -3.09 -8.17
N MET A 375 -31.35 -3.87 -8.89
CA MET A 375 -30.11 -4.46 -8.37
C MET A 375 -29.00 -3.41 -8.17
N ASP A 376 -28.87 -2.44 -9.09
CA ASP A 376 -27.90 -1.35 -8.94
C ASP A 376 -28.27 -0.45 -7.76
N SER A 377 -29.56 -0.20 -7.58
CA SER A 377 -30.09 0.55 -6.44
C SER A 377 -29.85 -0.19 -5.12
N PHE A 378 -30.05 -1.51 -5.10
CA PHE A 378 -29.73 -2.35 -3.94
C PHE A 378 -28.25 -2.27 -3.56
N TRP A 379 -27.33 -2.49 -4.50
CA TRP A 379 -25.89 -2.41 -4.23
C TRP A 379 -25.43 -0.99 -3.84
N THR A 380 -26.08 0.05 -4.40
CA THR A 380 -25.84 1.44 -3.99
C THR A 380 -26.25 1.67 -2.54
N LEU A 381 -27.42 1.20 -2.12
CA LEU A 381 -27.89 1.31 -0.73
C LEU A 381 -26.99 0.52 0.23
N VAL A 382 -26.57 -0.69 -0.15
CA VAL A 382 -25.62 -1.49 0.63
C VAL A 382 -24.28 -0.77 0.77
N SER A 383 -23.79 -0.12 -0.29
CA SER A 383 -22.55 0.66 -0.26
C SER A 383 -22.66 1.88 0.66
N ILE A 384 -23.77 2.63 0.59
CA ILE A 384 -24.03 3.77 1.49
C ILE A 384 -24.08 3.29 2.95
N PHE A 385 -24.77 2.19 3.22
CA PHE A 385 -24.83 1.61 4.55
C PHE A 385 -23.44 1.13 5.03
N ALA A 386 -22.65 0.51 4.16
CA ALA A 386 -21.28 0.10 4.49
C ALA A 386 -20.37 1.30 4.80
N LEU A 387 -20.47 2.39 4.02
CA LEU A 387 -19.75 3.64 4.29
C LEU A 387 -20.19 4.28 5.61
N TYR A 388 -21.48 4.17 5.96
CA TYR A 388 -21.97 4.60 7.26
C TYR A 388 -21.29 3.78 8.36
N LEU A 389 -21.33 2.43 8.29
CA LEU A 389 -20.64 1.54 9.25
C LEU A 389 -19.14 1.83 9.37
N LEU A 390 -18.49 2.10 8.24
CA LEU A 390 -17.07 2.46 8.19
C LEU A 390 -16.79 3.84 8.85
N SER A 391 -17.80 4.69 8.98
CA SER A 391 -17.72 6.00 9.64
C SER A 391 -17.87 5.94 11.16
N CYS A 392 -17.91 4.73 11.73
CA CYS A 392 -17.93 4.54 13.18
C CYS A 392 -16.72 5.25 13.82
N PRO A 393 -16.93 6.04 14.90
CA PRO A 393 -15.85 6.76 15.55
C PRO A 393 -14.88 5.82 16.28
N ASP A 394 -13.59 6.17 16.23
CA ASP A 394 -12.50 5.38 16.81
C ASP A 394 -12.54 5.37 18.34
N ALA A 395 -13.00 6.48 18.95
CA ALA A 395 -13.14 6.62 20.40
C ALA A 395 -14.61 6.77 20.81
N GLY A 396 -15.00 5.98 21.82
CA GLY A 396 -16.28 6.11 22.50
C GLY A 396 -17.54 5.97 21.62
N PRO A 397 -17.66 4.97 20.73
CA PRO A 397 -18.84 4.83 19.87
C PRO A 397 -20.16 4.68 20.64
N TRP A 398 -20.12 4.19 21.88
CA TRP A 398 -21.28 4.09 22.77
C TRP A 398 -21.79 5.46 23.27
N ASP A 399 -20.95 6.50 23.23
CA ASP A 399 -21.28 7.88 23.65
C ASP A 399 -21.65 8.77 22.46
N VAL A 400 -21.60 8.25 21.22
CA VAL A 400 -21.94 8.98 19.99
C VAL A 400 -23.36 8.64 19.50
N PRO A 401 -24.23 9.63 19.25
CA PRO A 401 -25.54 9.42 18.63
C PRO A 401 -25.45 8.62 17.32
N GLY A 402 -26.36 7.64 17.12
CA GLY A 402 -26.36 6.74 15.96
C GLY A 402 -25.59 5.42 16.17
N TRP A 403 -24.52 5.42 16.97
CA TRP A 403 -23.69 4.23 17.22
C TRP A 403 -23.99 3.52 18.55
N LYS A 404 -24.81 4.16 19.42
CA LYS A 404 -25.16 3.65 20.76
C LYS A 404 -25.76 2.25 20.76
N PHE A 405 -26.59 1.92 19.77
CA PHE A 405 -27.26 0.62 19.69
C PHE A 405 -26.31 -0.51 19.28
N SER A 406 -25.46 -0.28 18.27
CA SER A 406 -24.47 -1.25 17.82
C SER A 406 -23.39 -1.53 18.87
N ALA A 407 -23.03 -0.53 19.69
CA ALA A 407 -22.02 -0.69 20.73
C ALA A 407 -22.57 -1.32 22.04
N ARG A 408 -23.90 -1.36 22.25
CA ARG A 408 -24.50 -1.93 23.47
C ARG A 408 -24.45 -3.46 23.50
N SER A 409 -24.51 -4.12 22.34
CA SER A 409 -24.35 -5.58 22.21
C SER A 409 -22.89 -6.04 22.38
N SER A 410 -21.93 -5.13 22.22
CA SER A 410 -20.49 -5.36 22.36
C SER A 410 -19.93 -4.96 23.72
N ARG A 411 -20.77 -4.60 24.71
CA ARG A 411 -20.30 -4.23 26.05
C ARG A 411 -19.46 -5.39 26.62
N PRO A 412 -18.15 -5.19 26.87
CA PRO A 412 -17.39 -6.17 27.59
C PRO A 412 -17.85 -6.11 29.04
N GLY A 413 -18.68 -7.06 29.45
CA GLY A 413 -18.73 -7.44 30.85
C GLY A 413 -17.33 -7.90 31.26
N SER A 414 -16.61 -7.09 32.04
CA SER A 414 -15.42 -7.51 32.79
C SER A 414 -14.20 -8.03 31.99
N ALA A 415 -14.00 -7.70 30.72
CA ALA A 415 -12.83 -8.16 29.96
C ALA A 415 -12.09 -7.02 29.22
N ARG A 416 -10.93 -6.67 29.76
CA ARG A 416 -9.76 -5.96 29.19
C ARG A 416 -10.02 -4.97 28.04
N SER A 417 -10.03 -3.69 28.42
CA SER A 417 -9.36 -2.55 27.76
C SER A 417 -8.95 -2.77 26.29
N ILE A 418 -9.89 -2.55 25.38
CA ILE A 418 -9.58 -2.07 24.03
C ILE A 418 -9.81 -0.55 24.09
N VAL A 419 -8.82 0.23 23.67
CA VAL A 419 -8.73 1.70 23.78
C VAL A 419 -8.30 2.24 25.15
N SER A 420 -7.10 1.85 25.58
CA SER A 420 -6.16 2.77 26.25
C SER A 420 -4.78 2.15 26.18
N GLY A 421 -3.93 2.71 25.32
CA GLY A 421 -2.62 2.18 25.00
C GLY A 421 -1.72 3.22 24.35
N LYS A 422 -1.76 4.45 24.90
CA LYS A 422 -0.97 5.65 24.58
C LYS A 422 -1.19 6.30 23.21
#